data_AF-R9J4S5-F1
#
_entry.id   AF-R9J4S5-F1
#
_cell.length_a   1.000
_cell.length_b   1.000
_cell.length_c   1.000
_cell.angle_alpha   90.00
_cell.angle_beta   90.00
_cell.angle_gamma   90.00
#
_symmetry.space_group_name_H-M   'P 1'
#
loop_
_entity.id
_entity.type
_entity.pdbx_description
1 polymer ?
#
loop_
_entity_poly.entity_id
_entity_poly.type
_entity_poly.pdbx_seq_one_letter_code
_entity_poly.pdbx_strand_id
1 'polypeptide(L)' 'MQILQTKQLKKYYGEAPNVTRAVDDVSFSVNKGQFVA' A
#
# COMPACT_ATOMS: atom_id res chain seq x y z
N MET A 1 -3.82 8.11 -17.85
CA MET A 1 -3.20 9.00 -16.84
C MET A 1 -3.42 8.38 -15.47
N GLN A 2 -2.34 7.98 -14.79
CA GLN A 2 -2.43 7.48 -13.41
C GLN A 2 -2.61 8.68 -12.47
N ILE A 3 -3.57 8.58 -11.55
CA ILE A 3 -3.85 9.62 -10.54
C ILE A 3 -3.34 9.23 -9.17
N LEU A 4 -3.08 7.94 -8.95
CA LEU A 4 -2.45 7.41 -7.76
C LEU A 4 -1.49 6.29 -8.18
N GLN A 5 -0.30 6.28 -7.60
CA GLN A 5 0.66 5.21 -7.76
C GLN A 5 1.43 5.01 -6.46
N THR A 6 1.52 3.76 -6.02
CA THR A 6 2.43 3.31 -4.97
C THR A 6 3.30 2.18 -5.52
N LYS A 7 4.56 2.12 -5.09
CA LYS A 7 5.49 1.05 -5.44
C LYS A 7 6.08 0.50 -4.15
N GLN A 8 6.00 -0.82 -3.96
CA GLN A 8 6.60 -1.52 -2.82
C GLN A 8 6.29 -0.87 -1.46
N LEU A 9 5.04 -0.42 -1.28
CA LEU A 9 4.60 0.27 -0.08
C LEU A 9 4.67 -0.68 1.12
N LYS A 10 5.27 -0.20 2.20
CA LYS A 10 5.45 -0.95 3.45
C LYS A 10 5.01 -0.11 4.62
N LYS A 11 4.22 -0.70 5.52
CA LYS A 11 3.81 -0.07 6.77
C LYS A 11 3.71 -1.12 7.85
N TYR A 12 4.56 -0.99 8.86
CA TYR A 12 4.62 -1.89 10.00
C TYR A 12 4.33 -1.11 11.28
N TYR A 13 3.75 -1.79 12.27
CA TYR A 13 3.37 -1.24 13.56
C TYR A 13 3.86 -2.14 14.69
N GLY A 14 4.16 -1.54 15.85
CA GLY A 14 4.69 -2.23 17.02
C GLY A 14 6.21 -2.41 16.99
N GLU A 15 6.72 -3.05 18.04
CA GLU A 15 8.13 -3.35 18.27
C GLU A 15 8.30 -4.83 18.57
N ALA A 16 9.50 -5.37 18.41
CA ALA A 16 9.76 -6.78 18.68
C ALA A 16 9.42 -7.16 20.15
N PRO A 17 8.81 -8.33 20.39
CA PRO A 17 8.48 -9.38 19.42
C PRO A 17 7.14 -9.16 18.67
N ASN A 18 6.38 -8.12 19.00
CA ASN A 18 5.00 -7.92 18.54
C ASN A 18 4.91 -6.88 17.40
N VAL A 19 5.46 -7.23 16.24
CA VAL A 19 5.39 -6.39 15.03
C VAL A 19 4.26 -6.88 14.12
N THR A 20 3.37 -5.97 13.73
CA THR A 20 2.33 -6.20 12.72
C THR A 20 2.75 -5.60 11.38
N ARG A 21 2.74 -6.42 10.33
CA ARG A 21 2.98 -5.95 8.95
C ARG A 21 1.65 -5.57 8.28
N ALA A 22 1.19 -4.35 8.52
CA ALA A 22 -0.12 -3.89 8.04
C ALA A 22 -0.17 -3.71 6.52
N VAL A 23 0.93 -3.28 5.91
CA VAL A 23 1.11 -3.28 4.46
C VAL A 23 2.50 -3.84 4.19
N ASP A 24 2.60 -4.90 3.37
CA ASP A 24 3.89 -5.53 3.04
C ASP A 24 4.06 -5.66 1.53
N ASP A 25 5.00 -4.88 1.00
CA ASP A 25 5.43 -4.87 -0.40
C ASP A 25 4.32 -4.66 -1.44
N VAL A 26 3.35 -3.79 -1.13
CA VAL A 26 2.19 -3.56 -2.01
C VAL A 26 2.53 -2.53 -3.08
N SER A 27 2.34 -2.91 -4.35
CA SER A 27 2.34 -1.97 -5.47
C SER A 27 0.93 -1.80 -6.00
N PHE A 28 0.45 -0.57 -6.09
CA PHE A 28 -0.92 -0.27 -6.47
C PHE A 28 -0.98 0.97 -7.36
N SER A 29 -1.95 1.02 -8.28
CA SER A 29 -2.17 2.20 -9.10
C SER A 29 -3.64 2.38 -9.42
N VAL A 30 -4.06 3.64 -9.53
CA VAL A 30 -5.42 4.02 -9.92
C VAL A 30 -5.34 4.95 -11.12
N ASN A 31 -6.11 4.64 -12.15
CA ASN A 31 -6.25 5.46 -13.34
C ASN A 31 -7.37 6.50 -13.16
N LYS A 32 -7.24 7.64 -13.86
CA LYS A 32 -8.31 8.65 -13.87
C LYS A 32 -9.62 8.03 -14.35
N GLY A 33 -10.69 8.17 -13.55
CA GLY A 33 -12.02 7.65 -13.86
C GLY A 33 -12.23 6.16 -13.51
N GLN A 34 -11.23 5.49 -12.94
CA GLN A 34 -11.37 4.12 -12.45
C GLN A 34 -12.19 4.08 -11.15
N PHE A 35 -13.14 3.16 -11.05
CA PHE A 35 -13.85 2.82 -9.82
C PHE A 35 -13.21 1.56 -9.21
N VAL A 36 -12.92 1.60 -7.91
CA VAL A 36 -12.28 0.52 -7.14
C VAL A 36 -13.15 0.22 -5.91
N ALA A 37 -13.32 -1.06 -5.59
CA ALA A 37 -14.13 -1.54 -4.47
C ALA A 37 -13.35 -1.56 -3.15
#